data_AF-A0A9R0VG16-F1
#
_entry.id   AF-A0A9R0VG16-F1
#
_cell.length_a   1.000
_cell.length_b   1.000
_cell.length_c   1.000
_cell.angle_alpha   90.00
_cell.angle_beta   90.00
_cell.angle_gamma   90.00
#
_symmetry.space_group_name_H-M   'P 1'
#
loop_
_entity.id
_entity.type
_entity.pdbx_description
1 polymer ?
#
loop_
_entity_poly.entity_id
_entity_poly.type
_entity_poly.pdbx_seq_one_letter_code
_entity_poly.pdbx_strand_id
1 'polypeptide(L)'
;MDLLGNPFKGVVADVKGRASWYRDDWVAGLRTGFRILAPTMYIFFASALPVISFGEQLSNETDGILSTVETLASTAICGIIHSILGGQPLLIVGVAEPTIIMYTYLYKFAKKQPDLGEQLYLAWAGWVCIWTAIMLFLLAMFNASNIISRFTRVAGELFGMLITVLFLQQAIKGIVSEFSMPKDDEISDPSSPIYQFQWIYVNGLLGVIFSIGLLYTALKTRRARSWLFGIGWLRSFIADYGVPLMVIVWTAFSFALPSKVPSGVPRRLFSPLPWESISLRHWTVARFVFCPSNIYIRSHRACFDGRRTLFL
;
A
#
# COMPACT_ATOMS: atom_id res chain seq x y z
N MET A 1 -24.24 -9.42 30.42
CA MET A 1 -22.88 -9.76 30.88
C MET A 1 -22.57 -11.20 30.43
N ASP A 2 -22.74 -11.50 29.15
CA ASP A 2 -22.59 -12.86 28.59
C ASP A 2 -21.26 -13.07 27.87
N LEU A 3 -20.31 -12.14 28.05
CA LEU A 3 -19.05 -12.11 27.32
C LEU A 3 -18.08 -13.26 27.72
N LEU A 4 -18.22 -13.81 28.94
CA LEU A 4 -17.33 -14.84 29.48
C LEU A 4 -17.85 -16.28 29.38
N GLY A 5 -19.13 -16.48 29.06
CA GLY A 5 -19.78 -17.78 29.29
C GLY A 5 -19.37 -18.89 28.31
N ASN A 6 -18.89 -18.55 27.11
CA ASN A 6 -18.43 -19.53 26.11
C ASN A 6 -17.40 -18.87 25.16
N PRO A 7 -16.08 -19.02 25.41
CA PRO A 7 -15.08 -18.56 24.45
C PRO A 7 -15.29 -19.24 23.09
N PHE A 8 -15.03 -18.53 21.99
CA PHE A 8 -15.18 -18.99 20.60
C PHE A 8 -16.61 -19.18 20.07
N LYS A 9 -17.68 -18.97 20.85
CA LYS A 9 -19.06 -19.13 20.37
C LYS A 9 -19.35 -18.30 19.11
N GLY A 10 -18.82 -17.07 19.03
CA GLY A 10 -18.95 -16.20 17.86
C GLY A 10 -18.26 -16.78 16.63
N VAL A 11 -16.98 -17.17 16.76
CA VAL A 11 -16.19 -17.75 15.66
C VAL A 11 -16.83 -19.01 15.10
N VAL A 12 -17.33 -19.91 15.96
CA VAL A 12 -17.99 -21.14 15.53
C VAL A 12 -19.29 -20.85 14.76
N ALA A 13 -20.06 -19.85 15.20
CA ALA A 13 -21.26 -19.43 14.50
C ALA A 13 -20.95 -18.84 13.11
N ASP A 14 -19.91 -18.01 13.01
CA ASP A 14 -19.48 -17.40 11.75
C ASP A 14 -18.99 -18.46 10.75
N VAL A 15 -18.18 -19.43 11.20
CA VAL A 15 -17.69 -20.54 10.37
C VAL A 15 -18.85 -21.40 9.89
N LYS A 16 -19.79 -21.76 10.77
CA LYS A 16 -20.96 -22.57 10.40
C LYS A 16 -21.86 -21.85 9.40
N GLY A 17 -22.06 -20.55 9.58
CA GLY A 17 -22.80 -19.71 8.63
C GLY A 17 -22.13 -19.70 7.27
N ARG A 18 -20.81 -19.44 7.23
CA ARG A 18 -20.05 -19.34 5.98
C ARG A 18 -19.90 -20.67 5.24
N ALA A 19 -19.71 -21.78 5.96
CA ALA A 19 -19.49 -23.10 5.37
C ALA A 19 -20.66 -23.54 4.47
N SER A 20 -21.90 -23.17 4.81
CA SER A 20 -23.08 -23.53 4.01
C SER A 20 -23.08 -22.92 2.60
N TRP A 21 -22.62 -21.66 2.47
CA TRP A 21 -22.61 -20.92 1.21
C TRP A 21 -21.31 -21.05 0.42
N TYR A 22 -20.23 -21.53 1.05
CA TYR A 22 -18.91 -21.57 0.43
C TYR A 22 -18.89 -22.38 -0.87
N ARG A 23 -19.57 -23.54 -0.91
CA ARG A 23 -19.67 -24.36 -2.12
C ARG A 23 -20.40 -23.63 -3.25
N ASP A 24 -21.48 -22.93 -2.92
CA ASP A 24 -22.32 -22.24 -3.89
C ASP A 24 -21.58 -21.07 -4.54
N ASP A 25 -20.74 -20.37 -3.79
CA ASP A 25 -19.91 -19.27 -4.32
C ASP A 25 -18.95 -19.75 -5.42
N TRP A 26 -18.30 -20.90 -5.25
CA TRP A 26 -17.42 -21.46 -6.28
C TRP A 26 -18.21 -21.89 -7.53
N VAL A 27 -19.36 -22.53 -7.34
CA VAL A 27 -20.22 -22.95 -8.46
C VAL A 27 -20.78 -21.73 -9.21
N ALA A 28 -21.22 -20.70 -8.48
CA ALA A 28 -21.73 -19.46 -9.06
C ALA A 28 -20.63 -18.67 -9.79
N GLY A 29 -19.42 -18.61 -9.21
CA GLY A 29 -18.26 -17.99 -9.84
C GLY A 29 -17.92 -18.63 -11.19
N LEU A 30 -17.88 -19.96 -11.25
CA LEU A 30 -17.61 -20.71 -12.49
C LEU A 30 -18.72 -20.55 -13.53
N ARG A 31 -19.99 -20.54 -13.12
CA ARG A 31 -21.15 -20.34 -14.03
C ARG A 31 -21.16 -18.96 -14.69
N THR A 32 -20.61 -17.95 -14.03
CA THR A 32 -20.61 -16.57 -14.53
C THR A 32 -19.63 -16.37 -15.70
N GLY A 33 -18.66 -17.29 -15.87
CA GLY A 33 -17.74 -17.30 -17.01
C GLY A 33 -17.01 -15.98 -17.20
N PHE A 34 -16.99 -15.46 -18.43
CA PHE A 34 -16.26 -14.22 -18.78
C PHE A 34 -16.87 -12.93 -18.21
N ARG A 35 -18.11 -12.95 -17.69
CA ARG A 35 -18.75 -11.74 -17.15
C ARG A 35 -18.08 -11.24 -15.87
N ILE A 36 -17.37 -12.10 -15.15
CA ILE A 36 -16.65 -11.72 -13.92
C ILE A 36 -15.37 -10.93 -14.22
N LEU A 37 -14.82 -11.05 -15.42
CA LEU A 37 -13.54 -10.43 -15.78
C LEU A 37 -13.60 -8.90 -15.68
N ALA A 38 -14.71 -8.29 -16.06
CA ALA A 38 -14.88 -6.84 -16.01
C ALA A 38 -14.88 -6.29 -14.57
N PRO A 39 -15.73 -6.79 -13.65
CA PRO A 39 -15.65 -6.43 -12.23
C PRO A 39 -14.28 -6.72 -11.61
N THR A 40 -13.68 -7.88 -11.91
CA THR A 40 -12.36 -8.25 -11.34
C THR A 40 -11.27 -7.27 -11.75
N MET A 41 -11.18 -6.93 -13.03
CA MET A 41 -10.20 -5.96 -13.51
C MET A 41 -10.46 -4.55 -12.96
N TYR A 42 -11.72 -4.12 -12.88
CA TYR A 42 -12.07 -2.83 -12.29
C TYR A 42 -11.61 -2.75 -10.83
N ILE A 43 -11.94 -3.76 -10.02
CA ILE A 43 -11.55 -3.82 -8.61
C ILE A 43 -10.03 -3.94 -8.46
N PHE A 44 -9.36 -4.73 -9.29
CA PHE A 44 -7.91 -4.86 -9.29
C PHE A 44 -7.22 -3.50 -9.40
N PHE A 45 -7.59 -2.69 -10.39
CA PHE A 45 -7.01 -1.35 -10.54
C PHE A 45 -7.45 -0.38 -9.45
N ALA A 46 -8.69 -0.46 -8.99
CA ALA A 46 -9.18 0.36 -7.88
C ALA A 46 -8.44 0.07 -6.57
N SER A 47 -7.98 -1.18 -6.35
CA SER A 47 -7.18 -1.56 -5.18
C SER A 47 -5.68 -1.36 -5.37
N ALA A 48 -5.15 -1.57 -6.58
CA ALA A 48 -3.72 -1.49 -6.83
C ALA A 48 -3.19 -0.05 -6.80
N LEU A 49 -3.93 0.91 -7.37
CA LEU A 49 -3.47 2.31 -7.44
C LEU A 49 -3.23 2.94 -6.06
N PRO A 50 -4.16 2.84 -5.09
CA PRO A 50 -3.91 3.34 -3.74
C PRO A 50 -2.73 2.65 -3.06
N VAL A 51 -2.59 1.33 -3.23
CA VAL A 51 -1.50 0.54 -2.65
C VAL A 51 -0.14 0.97 -3.21
N ILE A 52 -0.06 1.29 -4.49
CA ILE A 52 1.18 1.80 -5.11
C ILE A 52 1.53 3.17 -4.53
N SER A 53 0.58 4.11 -4.48
CA SER A 53 0.83 5.44 -3.91
C SER A 53 1.21 5.39 -2.43
N PHE A 54 0.58 4.49 -1.68
CA PHE A 54 0.85 4.31 -0.26
C PHE A 54 2.17 3.58 -0.01
N GLY A 55 2.53 2.63 -0.86
CA GLY A 55 3.83 1.97 -0.81
C GLY A 55 4.97 2.94 -1.11
N GLU A 56 4.78 3.87 -2.05
CA GLU A 56 5.74 4.95 -2.32
C GLU A 56 5.89 5.89 -1.13
N GLN A 57 4.76 6.34 -0.57
CA GLN A 57 4.77 7.18 0.63
C GLN A 57 5.52 6.48 1.78
N LEU A 58 5.30 5.18 1.95
CA LEU A 58 5.94 4.38 2.98
C LEU A 58 7.44 4.23 2.72
N SER A 59 7.85 4.01 1.47
CA SER A 59 9.26 3.98 1.07
C SER A 59 9.96 5.30 1.38
N ASN A 60 9.33 6.43 1.04
CA ASN A 60 9.89 7.76 1.28
C ASN A 60 10.00 8.11 2.77
N GLU A 61 9.08 7.64 3.61
CA GLU A 61 9.10 7.89 5.06
C GLU A 61 9.96 6.86 5.84
N THR A 62 10.39 5.76 5.21
CA THR A 62 11.22 4.70 5.81
C THR A 62 12.62 4.61 5.20
N ASP A 63 13.09 5.68 4.55
CA ASP A 63 14.41 5.77 3.90
C ASP A 63 14.68 4.57 2.95
N GLY A 64 13.63 4.07 2.27
CA GLY A 64 13.72 2.98 1.30
C GLY A 64 13.77 1.56 1.90
N ILE A 65 13.71 1.40 3.23
CA ILE A 65 13.73 0.08 3.89
C ILE A 65 12.49 -0.74 3.54
N LEU A 66 11.32 -0.09 3.46
CA LEU A 66 10.08 -0.75 3.09
C LEU A 66 9.61 -0.25 1.71
N SER A 67 9.64 -1.12 0.71
CA SER A 67 9.39 -0.74 -0.68
C SER A 67 7.90 -0.87 -1.07
N THR A 68 7.53 -0.17 -2.15
CA THR A 68 6.22 -0.31 -2.80
C THR A 68 5.91 -1.75 -3.20
N VAL A 69 6.92 -2.50 -3.64
CA VAL A 69 6.78 -3.90 -4.07
C VAL A 69 6.39 -4.80 -2.91
N GLU A 70 6.97 -4.60 -1.73
CA GLU A 70 6.67 -5.38 -0.53
C GLU A 70 5.25 -5.10 -0.03
N THR A 71 4.83 -3.84 -0.11
CA THR A 71 3.46 -3.42 0.21
C THR A 71 2.45 -4.08 -0.74
N LEU A 72 2.78 -4.14 -2.04
CA LEU A 72 1.94 -4.80 -3.05
C LEU A 72 1.93 -6.32 -2.87
N ALA A 73 3.07 -6.94 -2.57
CA ALA A 73 3.14 -8.37 -2.28
C ALA A 73 2.34 -8.73 -1.02
N SER A 74 2.44 -7.92 0.04
CA SER A 74 1.69 -8.11 1.29
C SER A 74 0.18 -8.06 1.04
N THR A 75 -0.30 -7.04 0.31
CA THR A 75 -1.73 -6.92 -0.03
C THR A 75 -2.23 -8.06 -0.91
N ALA A 76 -1.42 -8.51 -1.89
CA ALA A 76 -1.76 -9.65 -2.73
C ALA A 76 -1.88 -10.95 -1.94
N ILE A 77 -0.90 -11.26 -1.09
CA ILE A 77 -0.89 -12.48 -0.25
C ILE A 77 -2.05 -12.43 0.75
N CYS A 78 -2.22 -11.32 1.46
CA CYS A 78 -3.33 -11.15 2.41
C CYS A 78 -4.69 -11.23 1.71
N GLY A 79 -4.82 -10.65 0.52
CA GLY A 79 -6.03 -10.70 -0.30
C GLY A 79 -6.40 -12.11 -0.74
N ILE A 80 -5.42 -12.91 -1.21
CA ILE A 80 -5.64 -14.33 -1.57
C ILE A 80 -6.08 -15.13 -0.35
N ILE A 81 -5.34 -15.01 0.77
CA ILE A 81 -5.67 -15.73 2.01
C ILE A 81 -7.07 -15.33 2.50
N HIS A 82 -7.41 -14.04 2.50
CA HIS A 82 -8.72 -13.55 2.92
C HIS A 82 -9.83 -13.98 1.97
N SER A 83 -9.59 -14.04 0.66
CA SER A 83 -10.61 -14.49 -0.30
C SER A 83 -10.99 -15.96 -0.12
N ILE A 84 -10.05 -16.80 0.33
CA ILE A 84 -10.26 -18.24 0.55
C ILE A 84 -10.81 -18.52 1.95
N LEU A 85 -10.23 -17.90 2.99
CA LEU A 85 -10.53 -18.21 4.39
C LEU A 85 -11.47 -17.20 5.06
N GLY A 86 -11.74 -16.05 4.42
CA GLY A 86 -12.51 -14.96 5.01
C GLY A 86 -14.01 -15.25 5.14
N GLY A 87 -14.61 -14.69 6.17
CA GLY A 87 -16.06 -14.75 6.41
C GLY A 87 -16.89 -13.94 5.40
N GLN A 88 -16.30 -12.93 4.75
CA GLN A 88 -16.98 -12.05 3.81
C GLN A 88 -16.13 -11.84 2.53
N PRO A 89 -16.41 -12.57 1.43
CA PRO A 89 -15.59 -12.52 0.22
C PRO A 89 -15.68 -11.19 -0.56
N LEU A 90 -16.68 -10.36 -0.29
CA LEU A 90 -16.80 -9.02 -0.89
C LEU A 90 -15.86 -7.99 -0.24
N LEU A 91 -15.21 -8.33 0.87
CA LEU A 91 -14.30 -7.42 1.56
C LEU A 91 -12.97 -7.34 0.82
N ILE A 92 -12.58 -6.13 0.43
CA ILE A 92 -11.29 -5.87 -0.21
C ILE A 92 -10.29 -5.51 0.88
N VAL A 93 -9.30 -6.38 1.08
CA VAL A 93 -8.19 -6.12 2.00
C VAL A 93 -7.14 -5.28 1.29
N GLY A 94 -6.71 -4.21 1.93
CA GLY A 94 -5.68 -3.32 1.41
C GLY A 94 -4.95 -2.59 2.53
N VAL A 95 -3.87 -1.93 2.16
CA VAL A 95 -3.13 -1.04 3.07
C VAL A 95 -3.84 0.30 3.11
N ALA A 96 -4.10 0.79 4.31
CA ALA A 96 -4.71 2.09 4.54
C ALA A 96 -3.69 3.07 5.14
N GLU A 97 -3.93 4.35 4.97
CA GLU A 97 -3.06 5.41 5.48
C GLU A 97 -2.76 5.32 7.00
N PRO A 98 -3.73 4.98 7.88
CA PRO A 98 -3.41 4.81 9.30
C PRO A 98 -2.33 3.75 9.55
N THR A 99 -2.29 2.69 8.75
CA THR A 99 -1.24 1.68 8.82
C THR A 99 0.12 2.30 8.48
N ILE A 100 0.22 3.08 7.41
CA ILE A 100 1.46 3.74 6.99
C ILE A 100 1.95 4.69 8.08
N ILE A 101 1.06 5.53 8.64
CA ILE A 101 1.41 6.47 9.72
C ILE A 101 2.00 5.72 10.91
N MET A 102 1.40 4.59 11.30
CA MET A 102 1.92 3.76 12.39
C MET A 102 3.29 3.16 12.07
N TYR A 103 3.51 2.68 10.85
CA TYR A 103 4.82 2.16 10.42
C TYR A 103 5.88 3.28 10.39
N THR A 104 5.55 4.47 9.87
CA THR A 104 6.44 5.64 9.90
C THR A 104 6.77 6.06 11.33
N TYR A 105 5.80 6.04 12.24
CA TYR A 105 6.05 6.33 13.65
C TYR A 105 6.98 5.29 14.27
N LEU A 106 6.75 4.01 13.99
CA LEU A 106 7.58 2.92 14.46
C LEU A 106 9.02 3.03 13.96
N TYR A 107 9.19 3.44 12.71
CA TYR A 107 10.49 3.71 12.10
C TYR A 107 11.21 4.89 12.80
N LYS A 108 10.51 6.02 12.95
CA LYS A 108 11.05 7.20 13.66
C LYS A 108 11.37 6.89 15.13
N PHE A 109 10.61 6.00 15.76
CA PHE A 109 10.88 5.53 17.11
C PHE A 109 12.15 4.66 17.16
N ALA A 110 12.28 3.70 16.24
CA ALA A 110 13.45 2.84 16.15
C ALA A 110 14.74 3.63 15.89
N LYS A 111 14.69 4.62 14.98
CA LYS A 111 15.83 5.49 14.65
C LYS A 111 16.29 6.37 15.82
N LYS A 112 15.36 6.78 16.69
CA LYS A 112 15.67 7.59 17.88
C LYS A 112 16.27 6.79 19.04
N GLN A 113 16.11 5.46 19.05
CA GLN A 113 16.62 4.61 20.12
C GLN A 113 18.05 4.14 19.79
N PRO A 114 19.04 4.40 20.67
CA PRO A 114 20.44 4.06 20.41
C PRO A 114 20.70 2.55 20.31
N ASP A 115 19.87 1.70 20.93
CA ASP A 115 20.06 0.24 20.97
C ASP A 115 19.47 -0.51 19.77
N LEU A 116 18.55 0.11 19.01
CA LEU A 116 17.81 -0.55 17.94
C LEU A 116 18.34 -0.14 16.56
N GLY A 117 18.56 1.16 16.34
CA GLY A 117 19.03 1.67 15.06
C GLY A 117 18.11 1.33 13.88
N GLU A 118 18.55 1.71 12.67
CA GLU A 118 17.79 1.56 11.42
C GLU A 118 17.65 0.09 10.98
N GLN A 119 18.71 -0.72 11.20
CA GLN A 119 18.79 -2.09 10.69
C GLN A 119 17.88 -3.08 11.42
N LEU A 120 17.51 -2.83 12.69
CA LEU A 120 16.63 -3.72 13.47
C LEU A 120 15.14 -3.30 13.40
N TYR A 121 14.80 -2.25 12.64
CA TYR A 121 13.42 -1.80 12.48
C TYR A 121 12.48 -2.92 12.01
N LEU A 122 12.89 -3.73 11.03
CA LEU A 122 12.08 -4.82 10.48
C LEU A 122 11.78 -5.91 11.53
N ALA A 123 12.78 -6.27 12.34
CA ALA A 123 12.61 -7.25 13.42
C ALA A 123 11.66 -6.72 14.51
N TRP A 124 11.79 -5.43 14.86
CA TRP A 124 10.90 -4.75 15.79
C TRP A 124 9.45 -4.69 15.27
N ALA A 125 9.26 -4.35 14.00
CA ALA A 125 7.95 -4.39 13.36
C ALA A 125 7.32 -5.79 13.39
N GLY A 126 8.13 -6.83 13.17
CA GLY A 126 7.71 -8.23 13.32
C GLY A 126 7.21 -8.56 14.73
N TRP A 127 7.91 -8.10 15.77
CA TRP A 127 7.50 -8.31 17.16
C TRP A 127 6.19 -7.59 17.50
N VAL A 128 6.01 -6.36 17.01
CA VAL A 128 4.74 -5.62 17.13
C VAL A 128 3.60 -6.38 16.45
N CYS A 129 3.84 -6.98 15.28
CA CYS A 129 2.85 -7.80 14.59
C CYS A 129 2.47 -9.05 15.38
N ILE A 130 3.42 -9.71 16.05
CA ILE A 130 3.15 -10.87 16.92
C ILE A 130 2.21 -10.48 18.07
N TRP A 131 2.52 -9.40 18.78
CA TRP A 131 1.65 -8.91 19.86
C TRP A 131 0.27 -8.48 19.36
N THR A 132 0.23 -7.83 18.20
CA THR A 132 -1.03 -7.46 17.55
C THR A 132 -1.87 -8.70 17.22
N ALA A 133 -1.26 -9.75 16.69
CA ALA A 133 -1.94 -11.02 16.41
C ALA A 133 -2.48 -11.67 17.70
N ILE A 134 -1.70 -11.71 18.77
CA ILE A 134 -2.15 -12.24 20.08
C ILE A 134 -3.35 -11.44 20.60
N MET A 135 -3.30 -10.11 20.54
CA MET A 135 -4.42 -9.26 20.96
C MET A 135 -5.67 -9.48 20.11
N LEU A 136 -5.53 -9.63 18.79
CA LEU A 136 -6.65 -9.96 17.91
C LEU A 136 -7.26 -11.34 18.22
N PHE A 137 -6.43 -12.34 18.51
CA PHE A 137 -6.90 -13.65 18.96
C PHE A 137 -7.68 -13.56 20.28
N LEU A 138 -7.18 -12.79 21.26
CA LEU A 138 -7.87 -12.57 22.52
C LEU A 138 -9.22 -11.89 22.30
N LEU A 139 -9.28 -10.83 21.49
CA LEU A 139 -10.53 -10.13 21.16
C LEU A 139 -11.54 -11.05 20.46
N ALA A 140 -11.08 -11.94 19.57
CA ALA A 140 -11.92 -12.93 18.91
C ALA A 140 -12.46 -13.97 19.91
N MET A 141 -11.64 -14.45 20.86
CA MET A 141 -12.06 -15.39 21.90
C MET A 141 -13.14 -14.80 22.81
N PHE A 142 -12.99 -13.54 23.19
CA PHE A 142 -13.95 -12.81 24.04
C PHE A 142 -15.14 -12.23 23.25
N ASN A 143 -15.33 -12.60 21.98
CA ASN A 143 -16.44 -12.14 21.15
C ASN A 143 -16.61 -10.60 21.15
N ALA A 144 -15.48 -9.87 21.12
CA ALA A 144 -15.47 -8.41 21.13
C ALA A 144 -16.14 -7.81 19.87
N SER A 145 -16.32 -8.61 18.81
CA SER A 145 -17.07 -8.26 17.60
C SER A 145 -18.49 -7.77 17.91
N ASN A 146 -19.11 -8.18 19.02
CA ASN A 146 -20.43 -7.67 19.41
C ASN A 146 -20.44 -6.14 19.63
N ILE A 147 -19.28 -5.51 19.89
CA ILE A 147 -19.17 -4.06 20.03
C ILE A 147 -19.47 -3.32 18.71
N ILE A 148 -19.30 -3.98 17.56
CA ILE A 148 -19.56 -3.38 16.25
C ILE A 148 -21.04 -3.06 16.07
N SER A 149 -21.94 -3.80 16.74
CA SER A 149 -23.38 -3.52 16.72
C SER A 149 -23.73 -2.16 17.34
N ARG A 150 -22.85 -1.63 18.20
CA ARG A 150 -22.97 -0.30 18.80
C ARG A 150 -22.46 0.82 17.90
N PHE A 151 -21.72 0.48 16.84
CA PHE A 151 -21.20 1.46 15.90
C PHE A 151 -22.34 2.06 15.10
N THR A 152 -22.61 3.35 15.31
CA THR A 152 -23.74 4.03 14.68
C THR A 152 -23.44 4.38 13.23
N ARG A 153 -24.50 4.58 12.44
CA ARG A 153 -24.39 5.08 11.07
C ARG A 153 -23.59 6.39 10.99
N VAL A 154 -23.78 7.29 11.96
CA VAL A 154 -23.04 8.56 12.06
C VAL A 154 -21.54 8.31 12.17
N ALA A 155 -21.12 7.36 13.01
CA ALA A 155 -19.71 7.02 13.16
C ALA A 155 -19.13 6.45 11.85
N GLY A 156 -19.90 5.65 11.12
CA GLY A 156 -19.48 5.12 9.81
C GLY A 156 -19.34 6.19 8.74
N GLU A 157 -20.29 7.12 8.64
CA GLU A 157 -20.22 8.24 7.69
C GLU A 157 -19.06 9.19 8.02
N LEU A 158 -18.82 9.48 9.30
CA LEU A 158 -17.67 10.29 9.75
C LEU A 158 -16.33 9.60 9.47
N PHE A 159 -16.24 8.29 9.68
CA PHE A 159 -15.03 7.53 9.35
C PHE A 159 -14.76 7.54 7.84
N GLY A 160 -15.81 7.36 7.02
CA GLY A 160 -15.68 7.48 5.56
C GLY A 160 -15.26 8.88 5.10
N MET A 161 -15.79 9.93 5.72
CA MET A 161 -15.37 11.32 5.47
C MET A 161 -13.88 11.50 5.81
N LEU A 162 -13.43 11.02 6.97
CA LEU A 162 -12.04 11.12 7.41
C LEU A 162 -11.09 10.49 6.38
N ILE A 163 -11.38 9.27 5.93
CA ILE A 163 -10.57 8.59 4.91
C ILE A 163 -10.53 9.38 3.60
N THR A 164 -11.66 9.98 3.20
CA THR A 164 -11.74 10.79 1.97
C THR A 164 -10.88 12.06 2.07
N VAL A 165 -10.91 12.75 3.20
CA VAL A 165 -10.11 13.95 3.45
C VAL A 165 -8.61 13.62 3.49
N LEU A 166 -8.25 12.53 4.17
CA LEU A 166 -6.86 12.06 4.24
C LEU A 166 -6.30 11.71 2.84
N PHE A 167 -7.05 10.96 2.03
CA PHE A 167 -6.67 10.68 0.64
C PHE A 167 -6.50 11.95 -0.19
N LEU A 168 -7.39 12.94 -0.04
CA LEU A 168 -7.28 14.20 -0.77
C LEU A 168 -6.03 14.99 -0.34
N GLN A 169 -5.73 15.01 0.97
CA GLN A 169 -4.52 15.64 1.49
C GLN A 169 -3.26 14.98 0.92
N GLN A 170 -3.20 13.64 0.86
CA GLN A 170 -2.05 12.94 0.29
C GLN A 170 -1.89 13.21 -1.20
N ALA A 171 -2.99 13.27 -1.96
CA ALA A 171 -2.94 13.65 -3.36
C ALA A 171 -2.37 15.06 -3.56
N ILE A 172 -2.78 16.02 -2.72
CA ILE A 172 -2.23 17.40 -2.75
C ILE A 172 -0.75 17.39 -2.35
N LYS A 173 -0.37 16.66 -1.29
CA LYS A 173 1.03 16.53 -0.85
C LYS A 173 1.91 15.95 -1.96
N GLY A 174 1.42 14.94 -2.69
CA GLY A 174 2.11 14.34 -3.83
C GLY A 174 2.33 15.31 -5.01
N ILE A 175 1.32 16.14 -5.32
CA ILE A 175 1.47 17.18 -6.35
C ILE A 175 2.48 18.25 -5.90
N VAL A 176 2.44 18.65 -4.62
CA VAL A 176 3.37 19.65 -4.06
C VAL A 176 4.80 19.11 -3.99
N SER A 177 4.99 17.81 -3.74
CA SER A 177 6.34 17.23 -3.75
C SER A 177 7.02 17.29 -5.12
N GLU A 178 6.25 17.32 -6.21
CA GLU A 178 6.80 17.45 -7.57
C GLU A 178 7.45 18.84 -7.82
N PHE A 179 7.01 19.86 -7.08
CA PHE A 179 7.63 21.18 -7.06
C PHE A 179 8.82 21.29 -6.11
N SER A 180 9.09 20.24 -5.32
CA SER A 180 10.18 20.20 -4.35
C SER A 180 11.41 19.50 -4.95
N MET A 181 12.60 19.89 -4.51
CA MET A 181 13.85 19.27 -4.97
C MET A 181 13.90 17.78 -4.56
N PRO A 182 14.42 16.88 -5.42
CA PRO A 182 14.72 15.50 -5.04
C PRO A 182 15.64 15.50 -3.82
N LYS A 183 15.33 14.69 -2.81
CA LYS A 183 16.11 14.56 -1.56
C LYS A 183 17.18 13.47 -1.65
N ASP A 184 17.61 13.13 -2.86
CA ASP A 184 18.61 12.08 -3.03
C ASP A 184 19.98 12.64 -2.62
N ASP A 185 20.37 12.32 -1.38
CA ASP A 185 21.64 12.70 -0.75
C ASP A 185 22.88 12.15 -1.50
N GLU A 186 22.69 11.31 -2.53
CA GLU A 186 23.76 10.58 -3.25
C GLU A 186 24.21 11.24 -4.57
N ILE A 187 23.51 12.27 -5.08
CA ILE A 187 23.92 13.02 -6.28
C ILE A 187 24.34 14.44 -5.87
N SER A 188 25.44 14.54 -5.12
CA SER A 188 26.05 15.81 -4.73
C SER A 188 26.96 16.37 -5.83
N ASP A 189 26.38 16.71 -6.99
CA ASP A 189 26.99 17.59 -7.99
C ASP A 189 26.11 18.85 -8.18
N PRO A 190 26.45 19.99 -7.53
CA PRO A 190 25.69 21.24 -7.58
C PRO A 190 25.56 21.87 -8.98
N SER A 191 26.30 21.35 -9.96
CA SER A 191 26.40 21.84 -11.34
C SER A 191 25.45 21.13 -12.31
N SER A 192 24.71 20.12 -11.86
CA SER A 192 23.78 19.41 -12.75
C SER A 192 22.59 20.32 -13.15
N PRO A 193 22.13 20.26 -14.41
CA PRO A 193 20.99 21.06 -14.88
C PRO A 193 19.66 20.73 -14.16
N ILE A 194 19.66 19.69 -13.34
CA ILE A 194 18.52 19.17 -12.57
C ILE A 194 18.12 20.14 -11.44
N TYR A 195 19.08 20.89 -10.88
CA TYR A 195 18.85 21.84 -9.79
C TYR A 195 18.44 23.24 -10.24
N GLN A 196 18.37 23.49 -11.55
CA GLN A 196 17.92 24.79 -12.06
C GLN A 196 16.41 24.94 -11.82
N PHE A 197 16.02 26.07 -11.25
CA PHE A 197 14.63 26.42 -10.93
C PHE A 197 13.66 26.19 -12.11
N GLN A 198 14.13 26.42 -13.33
CA GLN A 198 13.36 26.22 -14.56
C GLN A 198 12.88 24.77 -14.73
N TRP A 199 13.71 23.77 -14.45
CA TRP A 199 13.37 22.37 -14.63
C TRP A 199 12.43 21.85 -13.54
N ILE A 200 12.63 22.26 -12.29
CA ILE A 200 11.73 21.93 -11.17
C ILE A 200 10.33 22.52 -11.42
N TYR A 201 10.27 23.78 -11.88
CA TYR A 201 9.01 24.44 -12.20
C TYR A 201 8.27 23.77 -13.36
N VAL A 202 8.99 23.40 -14.42
CA VAL A 202 8.41 22.67 -15.57
C VAL A 202 7.91 21.29 -15.14
N ASN A 203 8.65 20.59 -14.28
CA ASN A 203 8.27 19.27 -13.77
C ASN A 203 6.99 19.34 -12.93
N GLY A 204 6.93 20.26 -11.96
CA GLY A 204 5.73 20.47 -11.15
C GLY A 204 4.53 20.91 -11.98
N LEU A 205 4.71 21.81 -12.95
CA LEU A 205 3.62 22.22 -13.86
C LEU A 205 3.10 21.04 -14.69
N LEU A 206 3.99 20.19 -15.21
CA LEU A 206 3.61 18.98 -15.93
C LEU A 206 2.86 18.00 -15.02
N GLY A 207 3.30 17.82 -13.78
CA GLY A 207 2.64 17.01 -12.76
C GLY A 207 1.21 17.49 -12.47
N VAL A 208 1.00 18.81 -12.37
CA VAL A 208 -0.34 19.39 -12.21
C VAL A 208 -1.22 19.13 -13.43
N ILE A 209 -0.70 19.35 -14.65
CA ILE A 209 -1.43 19.13 -15.90
C ILE A 209 -1.86 17.67 -16.02
N PHE A 210 -0.96 16.72 -15.76
CA PHE A 210 -1.27 15.29 -15.80
C PHE A 210 -2.25 14.87 -14.72
N SER A 211 -2.11 15.39 -13.50
CA SER A 211 -3.02 15.08 -12.39
C SER A 211 -4.45 15.56 -12.66
N ILE A 212 -4.61 16.82 -13.10
CA ILE A 212 -5.93 17.38 -13.45
C ILE A 212 -6.50 16.71 -14.70
N GLY A 213 -5.65 16.44 -15.70
CA GLY A 213 -6.02 15.73 -16.92
C GLY A 213 -6.54 14.33 -16.64
N LEU A 214 -5.81 13.55 -15.85
CA LEU A 214 -6.22 12.22 -15.41
C LEU A 214 -7.53 12.27 -14.61
N LEU A 215 -7.65 13.19 -13.65
CA LEU A 215 -8.87 13.35 -12.84
C LEU A 215 -10.10 13.68 -13.71
N TYR A 216 -9.98 14.69 -14.59
CA TYR A 216 -11.06 15.11 -15.46
C TYR A 216 -11.50 13.97 -16.39
N THR A 217 -10.55 13.31 -17.05
CA THR A 217 -10.84 12.21 -17.97
C THR A 217 -11.39 10.97 -17.26
N ALA A 218 -10.88 10.62 -16.08
CA ALA A 218 -11.41 9.54 -15.26
C ALA A 218 -12.85 9.80 -14.78
N LEU A 219 -13.18 11.05 -14.39
CA LEU A 219 -14.55 11.41 -14.03
C LEU A 219 -15.49 11.38 -15.24
N LYS A 220 -15.00 11.79 -16.41
CA LYS A 220 -15.77 11.77 -17.66
C LYS A 220 -16.07 10.34 -18.11
N THR A 221 -15.11 9.41 -17.98
CA THR A 221 -15.30 8.00 -18.31
C THR A 221 -16.27 7.30 -17.36
N ARG A 222 -16.30 7.66 -16.07
CA ARG A 222 -17.32 7.15 -15.13
C ARG A 222 -18.75 7.56 -15.54
N ARG A 223 -18.91 8.74 -16.14
CA ARG A 223 -20.18 9.21 -16.73
C ARG A 223 -20.41 8.72 -18.16
N ALA A 224 -19.54 7.87 -18.72
CA ALA A 224 -19.70 7.39 -20.09
C ALA A 224 -21.05 6.69 -20.28
N ARG A 225 -21.58 5.97 -19.27
CA ARG A 225 -22.91 5.33 -19.36
C ARG A 225 -24.05 6.31 -19.66
N SER A 226 -23.95 7.60 -19.37
CA SER A 226 -25.00 8.57 -19.70
C SER A 226 -24.70 9.39 -20.95
N TRP A 227 -23.65 9.08 -21.71
CA TRP A 227 -23.35 9.78 -22.95
C TRP A 227 -24.40 9.49 -24.02
N LEU A 228 -24.88 10.56 -24.66
CA LEU A 228 -25.80 10.53 -25.81
C LEU A 228 -25.13 9.96 -27.06
N PHE A 229 -23.82 10.15 -27.19
CA PHE A 229 -23.03 9.73 -28.33
C PHE A 229 -22.20 8.48 -27.99
N GLY A 230 -22.30 7.45 -28.82
CA GLY A 230 -21.47 6.24 -28.72
C GLY A 230 -22.27 4.94 -28.87
N ILE A 231 -21.59 3.90 -29.36
CA ILE A 231 -22.16 2.55 -29.48
C ILE A 231 -22.35 1.96 -28.08
N GLY A 232 -23.49 1.31 -27.82
CA GLY A 232 -23.88 0.86 -26.48
C GLY A 232 -22.88 -0.06 -25.78
N TRP A 233 -22.22 -0.96 -26.53
CA TRP A 233 -21.19 -1.85 -25.97
C TRP A 233 -19.92 -1.08 -25.58
N LEU A 234 -19.43 -0.19 -26.46
CA LEU A 234 -18.25 0.65 -26.18
C LEU A 234 -18.48 1.56 -24.97
N ARG A 235 -19.70 2.08 -24.82
CA ARG A 235 -20.12 2.90 -23.68
C ARG A 235 -20.02 2.14 -22.35
N SER A 236 -20.48 0.88 -22.32
CA SER A 236 -20.34 0.04 -21.13
C SER A 236 -18.88 -0.26 -20.83
N PHE A 237 -18.11 -0.63 -21.86
CA PHE A 237 -16.68 -0.91 -21.71
C PHE A 237 -15.90 0.28 -21.16
N ILE A 238 -16.09 1.49 -21.70
CA ILE A 238 -15.43 2.71 -21.21
C ILE A 238 -15.88 3.06 -19.79
N ALA A 239 -17.13 2.78 -19.42
CA ALA A 239 -17.57 3.02 -18.05
C ALA A 239 -16.98 2.03 -17.04
N ASP A 240 -16.81 0.77 -17.45
CA ASP A 240 -16.32 -0.31 -16.60
C ASP A 240 -14.79 -0.28 -16.46
N TYR A 241 -14.07 0.12 -17.52
CA TYR A 241 -12.60 0.16 -17.57
C TYR A 241 -12.03 1.58 -17.66
N GLY A 242 -12.86 2.61 -17.45
CA GLY A 242 -12.50 4.00 -17.70
C GLY A 242 -11.30 4.50 -16.90
N VAL A 243 -11.29 4.26 -15.59
CA VAL A 243 -10.21 4.67 -14.70
C VAL A 243 -8.86 4.05 -15.12
N PRO A 244 -8.71 2.72 -15.25
CA PRO A 244 -7.43 2.14 -15.65
C PRO A 244 -7.03 2.47 -17.09
N LEU A 245 -7.98 2.56 -18.02
CA LEU A 245 -7.70 2.99 -19.38
C LEU A 245 -7.12 4.40 -19.40
N MET A 246 -7.68 5.32 -18.60
CA MET A 246 -7.15 6.69 -18.50
C MET A 246 -5.76 6.71 -17.85
N VAL A 247 -5.48 5.87 -16.85
CA VAL A 247 -4.12 5.73 -16.31
C VAL A 247 -3.15 5.33 -17.42
N ILE A 248 -3.44 4.28 -18.19
CA ILE A 248 -2.57 3.83 -19.29
C ILE A 248 -2.37 4.93 -20.34
N VAL A 249 -3.44 5.63 -20.74
CA VAL A 249 -3.37 6.70 -21.75
C VAL A 249 -2.51 7.86 -21.26
N TRP A 250 -2.70 8.33 -20.03
CA TRP A 250 -1.92 9.44 -19.47
C TRP A 250 -0.48 9.03 -19.20
N THR A 251 -0.23 7.80 -18.78
CA THR A 251 1.12 7.25 -18.67
C THR A 251 1.79 7.20 -20.04
N ALA A 252 1.12 6.69 -21.08
CA ALA A 252 1.66 6.67 -22.45
C ALA A 252 1.93 8.10 -22.99
N PHE A 253 1.04 9.05 -22.69
CA PHE A 253 1.24 10.46 -23.04
C PHE A 253 2.45 11.06 -22.32
N SER A 254 2.66 10.70 -21.05
CA SER A 254 3.87 11.06 -20.29
C SER A 254 5.14 10.48 -20.91
N PHE A 255 5.08 9.28 -21.51
CA PHE A 255 6.21 8.69 -22.23
C PHE A 255 6.45 9.31 -23.62
N ALA A 256 5.42 9.88 -24.24
CA ALA A 256 5.49 10.48 -25.57
C ALA A 256 6.09 11.90 -25.58
N LEU A 257 6.20 12.58 -24.41
CA LEU A 257 6.82 13.90 -24.35
C LEU A 257 8.35 13.83 -24.62
N PRO A 258 8.94 14.79 -25.37
CA PRO A 258 10.24 14.61 -26.00
C PRO A 258 11.42 14.43 -25.04
N SER A 259 12.36 13.59 -25.49
CA SER A 259 13.64 13.19 -24.89
C SER A 259 14.68 14.29 -24.63
N LYS A 260 14.32 15.58 -24.73
CA LYS A 260 15.23 16.73 -24.51
C LYS A 260 15.39 17.14 -23.04
N VAL A 261 14.96 16.28 -22.11
CA VAL A 261 15.08 16.52 -20.67
C VAL A 261 16.28 15.69 -20.15
N PRO A 262 17.21 16.28 -19.38
CA PRO A 262 18.37 15.59 -18.81
C PRO A 262 18.00 14.30 -18.05
N SER A 263 18.91 13.34 -18.02
CA SER A 263 18.70 11.98 -17.49
C SER A 263 18.53 11.87 -15.98
N GLY A 264 18.72 12.95 -15.20
CA GLY A 264 18.65 12.92 -13.74
C GLY A 264 17.47 13.66 -13.12
N VAL A 265 16.47 14.10 -13.90
CA VAL A 265 15.18 14.49 -13.31
C VAL A 265 14.40 13.20 -13.03
N PRO A 266 14.08 12.86 -11.76
CA PRO A 266 13.29 11.68 -11.44
C PRO A 266 11.87 11.88 -11.99
N ARG A 267 11.67 11.47 -13.24
CA ARG A 267 10.36 11.46 -13.92
C ARG A 267 9.51 10.23 -13.54
N ARG A 268 10.03 9.40 -12.65
CA ARG A 268 9.64 7.99 -12.52
C ARG A 268 9.76 7.54 -11.08
N LEU A 269 8.72 6.84 -10.62
CA LEU A 269 8.81 5.90 -9.53
C LEU A 269 9.87 4.85 -9.89
N PHE A 270 11.05 4.92 -9.27
CA PHE A 270 12.04 3.85 -9.37
C PHE A 270 11.75 2.82 -8.29
N SER A 271 10.99 1.78 -8.63
CA SER A 271 10.90 0.59 -7.80
C SER A 271 11.91 -0.44 -8.32
N PRO A 272 12.88 -0.90 -7.50
CA PRO A 272 13.76 -1.98 -7.91
C PRO A 272 12.93 -3.21 -8.27
N LEU A 273 13.37 -3.96 -9.28
CA LEU A 273 12.64 -5.15 -9.70
C LEU A 273 12.66 -6.19 -8.56
N PRO A 274 11.60 -7.00 -8.38
CA PRO A 274 11.54 -7.99 -7.30
C PRO A 274 12.70 -9.00 -7.29
N TRP A 275 13.35 -9.20 -8.45
CA TRP A 275 14.46 -10.12 -8.65
C TRP A 275 15.85 -9.46 -8.65
N GLU A 276 15.95 -8.15 -8.40
CA GLU A 276 17.23 -7.47 -8.23
C GLU A 276 17.82 -7.71 -6.83
N SER A 277 19.15 -7.77 -6.75
CA SER A 277 19.91 -8.07 -5.53
C SER A 277 19.67 -7.08 -4.39
N ILE A 278 19.25 -5.85 -4.70
CA ILE A 278 18.88 -4.82 -3.72
C ILE A 278 17.57 -5.20 -3.00
N SER A 279 16.59 -5.75 -3.72
CA SER A 279 15.32 -6.20 -3.11
C SER A 279 15.50 -7.50 -2.30
N LEU A 280 16.39 -8.41 -2.73
CA LEU A 280 16.68 -9.65 -2.00
C LEU A 280 17.18 -9.41 -0.57
N ARG A 281 17.87 -8.29 -0.32
CA ARG A 281 18.42 -7.95 1.01
C ARG A 281 17.33 -7.73 2.07
N HIS A 282 16.14 -7.28 1.66
CA HIS A 282 15.00 -7.06 2.55
C HIS A 282 14.34 -8.40 2.96
N TRP A 283 14.24 -9.36 2.04
CA TRP A 283 13.66 -10.68 2.30
C TRP A 283 14.53 -11.54 3.24
N THR A 284 15.85 -11.36 3.25
CA THR A 284 16.75 -12.09 4.16
C THR A 284 16.52 -11.73 5.63
N VAL A 285 15.91 -10.57 5.91
CA VAL A 285 15.67 -10.11 7.29
C VAL A 285 14.56 -10.91 8.00
N ALA A 286 13.65 -11.54 7.25
CA ALA A 286 12.65 -12.44 7.81
C ALA A 286 13.28 -13.61 8.60
N ARG A 287 14.51 -14.01 8.25
CA ARG A 287 15.24 -15.07 8.96
C ARG A 287 15.68 -14.66 10.38
N PHE A 288 15.75 -13.35 10.65
CA PHE A 288 16.16 -12.80 11.96
C PHE A 288 14.98 -12.55 12.91
N VAL A 289 13.74 -12.61 12.44
CA VAL A 289 12.53 -12.42 13.28
C VAL A 289 12.40 -13.48 14.39
N PHE A 290 12.97 -14.66 14.18
CA PHE A 290 12.93 -15.76 15.15
C PHE A 290 14.07 -15.75 16.17
N CYS A 291 14.95 -14.74 16.18
CA CYS A 291 16.05 -14.65 17.13
C CYS A 291 15.67 -13.72 18.31
N PRO A 292 15.70 -14.18 19.57
CA PRO A 292 15.33 -13.36 20.72
C PRO A 292 16.20 -12.10 20.87
N SER A 293 15.56 -10.95 21.12
CA SER A 293 16.20 -9.63 21.27
C SER A 293 17.36 -9.58 22.25
N ASN A 294 17.30 -10.35 23.35
CA ASN A 294 18.36 -10.39 24.37
C ASN A 294 19.65 -11.12 23.92
N ILE A 295 19.57 -12.00 22.91
CA ILE A 295 20.75 -12.70 22.39
C ILE A 295 21.41 -11.86 21.28
N TYR A 296 20.60 -11.11 20.52
CA TYR A 296 21.09 -10.28 19.41
C TYR A 296 21.89 -9.05 19.90
N ILE A 297 21.42 -8.36 20.95
CA ILE A 297 22.14 -7.22 21.56
C ILE A 297 23.51 -7.67 22.11
N ARG A 298 23.61 -8.91 22.60
CA ARG A 298 24.87 -9.47 23.15
C ARG A 298 25.82 -9.97 22.05
N SER A 299 25.29 -10.53 20.95
CA SER A 299 26.07 -11.00 19.81
C SER A 299 26.63 -9.87 18.95
N HIS A 300 25.91 -8.76 18.80
CA HIS A 300 26.38 -7.64 17.96
C HIS A 300 27.43 -6.77 18.64
N ARG A 301 27.46 -6.72 19.98
CA ARG A 301 28.56 -6.09 20.72
C ARG A 301 29.90 -6.82 20.49
N ALA A 302 29.87 -8.15 20.32
CA ALA A 302 31.06 -8.95 19.98
C ALA A 302 31.48 -8.85 18.51
N CYS A 303 30.53 -8.64 17.58
CA CYS A 303 30.83 -8.59 16.14
C CYS A 303 31.40 -7.24 15.66
N PHE A 304 31.16 -6.15 16.40
CA PHE A 304 31.72 -4.82 16.10
C PHE A 304 32.98 -4.46 16.89
N ASP A 305 33.23 -5.11 18.02
CA ASP A 305 34.49 -4.94 18.78
C ASP A 305 35.66 -5.70 18.11
N GLY A 306 35.35 -6.74 17.32
CA GLY A 306 36.35 -7.54 16.58
C GLY A 306 36.85 -6.92 15.27
N ARG A 307 36.47 -5.68 14.91
CA ARG A 307 36.84 -5.06 13.62
C ARG A 307 37.58 -3.72 13.76
N ARG A 308 38.22 -3.47 14.92
CA ARG A 308 39.05 -2.27 15.14
C ARG A 308 40.51 -2.56 15.54
N THR A 309 40.94 -3.82 15.52
CA THR A 309 42.33 -4.21 15.76
C THR A 309 42.65 -5.47 14.96
N LEU A 310 43.16 -5.32 13.73
CA LEU A 310 44.21 -6.19 13.20
C LEU A 310 44.68 -5.66 11.82
N PHE A 311 45.96 -5.27 11.81
CA PHE A 311 46.91 -5.12 10.71
C PHE A 311 46.79 -3.94 9.72
N LEU A 312 47.74 -3.00 9.90
CA LEU A 312 48.85 -2.70 8.96
C LEU A 312 48.63 -3.09 7.48
#